data_AF-A0A914QR76-F1
#
_entry.id   AF-A0A914QR76-F1
#
_cell.length_a   1.000
_cell.length_b   1.000
_cell.length_c   1.000
_cell.angle_alpha   90.00
_cell.angle_beta   90.00
_cell.angle_gamma   90.00
#
_symmetry.space_group_name_H-M   'P 1'
#
loop_
_entity.id
_entity.type
_entity.pdbx_description
1 polymer ?
#
loop_
_entity_poly.entity_id
_entity_poly.type
_entity_poly.pdbx_seq_one_letter_code
_entity_poly.pdbx_strand_id
1 'polypeptide(L)'
;METSDSDDLMDYSIYRIMYRQAKNNHGIKNAKDVTTQIWETLFDFPSLKTCTRFNRFILDCVDVIWDLVAGIDGRMPRLKLDFECIGICFDPTRHIRSTDSNMDRKEIKYCIWPGLINIHDNQHITKAIMCT
;
A
#
# COMPACT_ATOMS: atom_id res chain seq x y z
N MET A 1 12.50 -26.84 24.61
CA MET A 1 12.37 -26.26 23.26
C MET A 1 10.90 -26.29 22.82
N GLU A 2 9.97 -25.97 23.73
CA GLU A 2 8.51 -25.96 23.47
C GLU A 2 7.90 -24.58 23.77
N THR A 3 8.67 -23.66 24.35
CA THR A 3 8.22 -22.33 24.78
C THR A 3 8.19 -21.30 23.65
N SER A 4 8.99 -21.46 22.59
CA SER A 4 8.97 -20.50 21.46
C SER A 4 7.71 -20.64 20.61
N ASP A 5 7.27 -21.87 20.35
CA ASP A 5 6.10 -22.12 19.49
C ASP A 5 4.79 -21.65 20.15
N SER A 6 4.70 -21.72 21.48
CA SER A 6 3.53 -21.22 22.23
C SER A 6 3.47 -19.69 22.28
N ASP A 7 4.62 -19.02 22.40
CA ASP A 7 4.71 -17.57 22.44
C ASP A 7 4.38 -16.96 21.06
N ASP A 8 4.91 -17.56 19.98
CA ASP A 8 4.59 -17.15 18.61
C ASP A 8 3.08 -17.29 18.31
N LEU A 9 2.45 -18.39 18.74
CA LEU A 9 1.01 -18.62 18.59
C LEU A 9 0.17 -17.57 19.35
N MET A 10 0.60 -17.20 20.55
CA MET A 10 -0.03 -16.12 21.32
C MET A 10 0.09 -14.78 20.59
N ASP A 11 1.26 -14.44 20.06
CA ASP A 11 1.47 -13.19 19.31
C ASP A 11 0.61 -13.12 18.04
N TYR A 12 0.48 -14.20 17.28
CA TYR A 12 -0.43 -14.26 16.13
C TYR A 12 -1.89 -14.07 16.54
N SER A 13 -2.31 -14.67 17.65
CA SER A 13 -3.69 -14.57 18.13
C SER A 13 -4.01 -13.15 18.61
N ILE A 14 -3.09 -12.49 19.31
CA ILE A 14 -3.19 -11.08 19.72
C ILE A 14 -3.24 -10.18 18.49
N TYR A 15 -2.34 -10.37 17.52
CA TYR A 15 -2.32 -9.60 16.28
C TYR A 15 -3.64 -9.70 15.51
N ARG A 16 -4.20 -10.90 15.40
CA ARG A 16 -5.49 -11.12 14.73
C ARG A 16 -6.64 -10.37 15.38
N ILE A 17 -6.66 -10.31 16.72
CA ILE A 17 -7.68 -9.56 17.47
C ILE A 17 -7.49 -8.06 17.21
N MET A 18 -6.26 -7.55 17.32
CA MET A 18 -5.95 -6.14 17.05
C MET A 18 -6.31 -5.72 15.62
N TYR A 19 -5.99 -6.55 14.62
CA TYR A 19 -6.37 -6.34 13.21
C TYR A 19 -7.89 -6.21 13.06
N ARG A 20 -8.65 -7.17 13.61
CA ARG A 20 -10.11 -7.16 13.51
C ARG A 20 -10.71 -5.93 14.16
N GLN A 21 -10.20 -5.55 15.33
CA GLN A 21 -10.65 -4.36 16.04
C GLN A 21 -10.34 -3.09 15.25
N ALA A 22 -9.15 -2.98 14.67
CA ALA A 22 -8.77 -1.85 13.82
C ALA A 22 -9.64 -1.76 12.55
N LYS A 23 -9.85 -2.88 11.85
CA LYS A 23 -10.70 -2.93 10.64
C LYS A 23 -12.16 -2.57 10.96
N ASN A 24 -12.70 -3.04 12.07
CA ASN A 24 -14.06 -2.71 12.50
C ASN A 24 -14.19 -1.23 12.89
N ASN A 25 -13.21 -0.66 13.59
CA ASN A 25 -13.28 0.71 14.08
C ASN A 25 -13.00 1.75 12.98
N HIS A 26 -12.11 1.43 12.05
CA HIS A 26 -11.56 2.40 11.09
C HIS A 26 -11.84 2.06 9.62
N GLY A 27 -12.14 0.80 9.28
CA GLY A 27 -12.30 0.36 7.89
C GLY A 27 -13.38 1.13 7.14
N ILE A 28 -14.59 1.22 7.71
CA ILE A 28 -15.73 1.92 7.09
C ILE A 28 -15.45 3.43 6.98
N LYS A 29 -14.81 4.02 8.00
CA LYS A 29 -14.48 5.45 7.99
C LYS A 29 -13.45 5.75 6.89
N ASN A 30 -12.37 4.98 6.84
CA ASN A 30 -11.32 5.16 5.83
C ASN A 30 -11.88 4.96 4.41
N ALA A 31 -12.74 3.96 4.20
CA ALA A 31 -13.38 3.75 2.90
C ALA A 31 -14.23 4.97 2.48
N LYS A 32 -14.98 5.58 3.41
CA LYS A 32 -15.75 6.80 3.15
C LYS A 32 -14.85 7.99 2.83
N ASP A 33 -13.78 8.18 3.59
CA ASP A 33 -12.85 9.30 3.42
C ASP A 33 -12.14 9.21 2.06
N VAL A 34 -11.62 8.04 1.69
CA VAL A 34 -11.01 7.78 0.38
C VAL A 34 -12.01 8.01 -0.75
N THR A 35 -13.21 7.46 -0.60
CA THR A 35 -14.28 7.63 -1.60
C THR A 35 -14.63 9.11 -1.79
N THR A 36 -14.67 9.89 -0.71
CA THR A 36 -14.94 11.33 -0.75
C THR A 36 -13.86 12.08 -1.52
N GLN A 37 -12.58 11.82 -1.23
CA GLN A 37 -11.45 12.46 -1.93
C GLN A 37 -11.44 12.13 -3.44
N ILE A 38 -11.77 10.89 -3.80
CA ILE A 38 -11.91 10.48 -5.21
C ILE A 38 -13.00 11.30 -5.89
N TRP A 39 -14.12 11.55 -5.21
CA TRP A 39 -15.22 12.36 -5.75
C TRP A 39 -14.94 13.84 -5.84
N GLU A 40 -14.13 14.38 -4.94
CA GLU A 40 -13.62 15.74 -5.03
C GLU A 40 -12.70 15.88 -6.25
N THR A 41 -11.88 14.87 -6.53
CA THR A 41 -10.98 14.84 -7.69
C THR A 41 -11.73 14.65 -9.01
N LEU A 42 -12.75 13.78 -9.03
CA LEU A 42 -13.54 13.45 -10.22
C LEU A 42 -14.83 14.30 -10.33
N PHE A 43 -14.79 15.55 -9.88
CA PHE A 43 -15.97 16.42 -9.83
C PHE A 43 -16.61 16.64 -11.22
N ASP A 44 -15.81 16.61 -12.29
CA ASP A 44 -16.26 16.74 -13.68
C ASP A 44 -17.02 15.50 -14.21
N PHE A 45 -16.98 14.37 -13.50
CA PHE A 45 -17.55 13.09 -13.93
C PHE A 45 -18.60 12.54 -12.95
N PRO A 46 -19.74 13.23 -12.74
CA PRO A 46 -20.75 12.84 -11.76
C PRO A 46 -21.40 11.48 -12.05
N SER A 47 -21.42 11.04 -13.32
CA SER A 47 -21.95 9.73 -13.73
C SER A 47 -21.15 8.55 -13.16
N LEU A 48 -19.88 8.75 -12.78
CA LEU A 48 -19.08 7.70 -12.15
C LEU A 48 -19.55 7.39 -10.73
N LYS A 49 -20.20 8.33 -10.03
CA LYS A 49 -20.73 8.13 -8.67
C LYS A 49 -21.78 7.02 -8.60
N THR A 50 -22.57 6.87 -9.65
CA THR A 50 -23.62 5.84 -9.74
C THR A 50 -23.13 4.56 -10.43
N CYS A 51 -21.90 4.55 -10.95
CA CYS A 51 -21.30 3.37 -11.56
C CYS A 51 -20.93 2.34 -10.50
N THR A 52 -21.77 1.32 -10.34
CA THR A 52 -21.59 0.25 -9.36
C THR A 52 -20.25 -0.49 -9.51
N ARG A 53 -19.81 -0.70 -10.75
CA ARG A 53 -18.52 -1.36 -11.03
C ARG A 53 -17.34 -0.52 -10.56
N PHE A 54 -17.39 0.80 -10.75
CA PHE A 54 -16.35 1.70 -10.30
C PHE A 54 -16.33 1.83 -8.77
N ASN A 55 -17.50 1.93 -8.14
CA ASN A 55 -17.62 1.92 -6.68
C ASN A 55 -17.06 0.64 -6.06
N ARG A 56 -17.36 -0.52 -6.67
CA ARG A 56 -16.81 -1.80 -6.22
C ARG A 56 -15.28 -1.82 -6.35
N PHE A 57 -14.75 -1.34 -7.47
CA PHE A 57 -13.30 -1.23 -7.67
C PHE A 57 -12.62 -0.39 -6.59
N ILE A 58 -13.20 0.76 -6.21
CA ILE A 58 -12.66 1.60 -5.12
C ILE A 58 -12.61 0.81 -3.79
N LEU A 59 -13.69 0.12 -3.44
CA LEU A 59 -13.76 -0.67 -2.22
C LEU A 59 -12.73 -1.81 -2.23
N ASP A 60 -12.62 -2.52 -3.36
CA ASP A 60 -11.64 -3.59 -3.54
C ASP A 60 -10.20 -3.05 -3.36
N CYS A 61 -9.90 -1.84 -3.87
CA CYS A 61 -8.59 -1.19 -3.64
C CYS A 61 -8.33 -0.87 -2.16
N VAL A 62 -9.34 -0.36 -1.44
CA VAL A 62 -9.23 -0.07 0.00
C VAL A 62 -8.97 -1.35 0.79
N ASP A 63 -9.66 -2.44 0.47
CA ASP A 63 -9.44 -3.74 1.10
C ASP A 63 -8.03 -4.29 0.82
N VAL A 64 -7.56 -4.21 -0.43
CA VAL A 64 -6.20 -4.64 -0.81
C VAL A 64 -5.13 -3.88 -0.02
N ILE A 65 -5.26 -2.56 0.12
CA ILE A 65 -4.29 -1.75 0.88
C ILE A 65 -4.34 -2.08 2.37
N TRP A 66 -5.52 -2.33 2.92
CA TRP A 66 -5.64 -2.77 4.32
C TRP A 66 -4.94 -4.10 4.55
N ASP A 67 -5.15 -5.06 3.66
CA ASP A 67 -4.51 -6.36 3.71
C ASP A 67 -2.99 -6.27 3.50
N LEU A 68 -2.54 -5.30 2.71
CA LEU A 68 -1.13 -5.01 2.49
C LEU A 68 -0.45 -4.46 3.74
N VAL A 69 -1.07 -3.48 4.42
CA VAL A 69 -0.46 -2.75 5.55
C VAL A 69 -0.69 -3.45 6.88
N ALA A 70 -1.87 -4.04 7.07
CA ALA A 70 -2.30 -4.66 8.32
C ALA A 70 -2.37 -6.19 8.23
N GLY A 71 -1.94 -6.78 7.11
CA GLY A 71 -1.89 -8.23 6.95
C GLY A 71 -3.25 -8.88 6.68
N ILE A 72 -3.22 -10.14 6.25
CA ILE A 72 -4.40 -10.89 5.82
C ILE A 72 -4.81 -11.88 6.91
N ASP A 73 -6.06 -11.82 7.35
CA ASP A 73 -6.69 -12.81 8.24
C ASP A 73 -5.95 -13.11 9.55
N GLY A 74 -5.20 -12.12 10.07
CA GLY A 74 -4.41 -12.26 11.30
C GLY A 74 -3.00 -12.80 11.10
N ARG A 75 -2.53 -12.88 9.85
CA ARG A 75 -1.11 -13.01 9.54
C ARG A 75 -0.51 -11.62 9.44
N MET A 76 0.69 -11.44 10.01
CA MET A 76 1.43 -10.20 9.85
C MET A 76 1.64 -9.82 8.38
N PRO A 77 1.80 -8.52 8.07
CA PRO A 77 1.97 -8.06 6.72
C PRO A 77 3.24 -8.69 6.16
N ARG A 78 3.17 -9.18 4.93
CA ARG A 78 4.33 -9.78 4.24
C ARG A 78 4.97 -8.83 3.26
N LEU A 79 4.30 -7.72 2.99
CA LEU A 79 4.64 -6.80 1.93
C LEU A 79 4.66 -5.38 2.49
N LYS A 80 5.61 -4.58 2.04
CA LYS A 80 5.77 -3.17 2.40
C LYS A 80 5.86 -2.33 1.13
N LEU A 81 5.25 -1.15 1.19
CA LEU A 81 5.43 -0.12 0.17
C LEU A 81 6.71 0.66 0.43
N ASP A 82 7.51 0.83 -0.62
CA ASP A 82 8.73 1.63 -0.58
C ASP A 82 8.46 3.02 -1.14
N PHE A 83 8.36 3.99 -0.23
CA PHE A 83 8.12 5.40 -0.55
C PHE A 83 9.39 6.26 -0.39
N GLU A 84 10.47 5.71 0.17
CA GLU A 84 11.66 6.47 0.55
C GLU A 84 12.61 6.63 -0.63
N CYS A 85 12.33 7.62 -1.48
CA CYS A 85 13.15 7.84 -2.67
C CYS A 85 13.54 9.30 -2.92
N ILE A 86 12.94 10.27 -2.24
CA ILE A 86 13.19 11.71 -2.49
C ILE A 86 14.57 12.10 -1.95
N GLY A 87 15.43 12.68 -2.81
CA GLY A 87 16.79 13.10 -2.45
C GLY A 87 17.84 11.99 -2.48
N ILE A 88 17.46 10.79 -2.93
CA ILE A 88 18.37 9.64 -3.09
C ILE A 88 18.75 9.49 -4.57
N CYS A 89 19.90 8.88 -4.84
CA CYS A 89 20.31 8.52 -6.20
C CYS A 89 19.46 7.39 -6.77
N PHE A 90 19.10 7.52 -8.04
CA PHE A 90 18.40 6.51 -8.82
C PHE A 90 19.17 5.19 -8.87
N ASP A 91 18.53 4.12 -8.41
CA ASP A 91 19.01 2.75 -8.51
C ASP A 91 18.17 1.96 -9.54
N PRO A 92 18.74 1.54 -10.68
CA PRO A 92 18.00 0.80 -11.71
C PRO A 92 17.51 -0.59 -11.25
N THR A 93 18.03 -1.13 -10.14
CA THR A 93 17.58 -2.40 -9.57
C THR A 93 16.26 -2.22 -8.80
N ARG A 94 16.01 -1.03 -8.25
CA ARG A 94 14.85 -0.71 -7.42
C ARG A 94 13.84 0.22 -8.10
N HIS A 95 14.29 1.00 -9.08
CA HIS A 95 13.51 2.09 -9.65
C HIS A 95 13.35 1.96 -11.17
N ILE A 96 12.22 2.47 -11.66
CA ILE A 96 11.89 2.71 -13.06
C ILE A 96 11.71 4.22 -13.23
N ARG A 97 12.24 4.75 -14.32
CA ARG A 97 12.08 6.16 -14.67
C ARG A 97 10.77 6.37 -15.40
N SER A 98 10.04 7.42 -15.03
CA SER A 98 8.92 7.90 -15.84
C SER A 98 9.42 8.44 -17.19
N THR A 99 8.56 8.40 -18.21
CA THR A 99 8.82 8.91 -19.55
C THR A 99 9.21 10.39 -19.56
N ASP A 100 8.70 11.15 -18.59
CA ASP A 100 8.91 12.60 -18.49
C ASP A 100 10.13 12.96 -17.60
N SER A 101 10.89 11.96 -17.15
CA SER A 101 12.04 12.18 -16.27
C SER A 101 13.28 12.67 -17.02
N ASN A 102 14.12 13.45 -16.35
CA ASN A 102 15.41 13.84 -16.91
C ASN A 102 16.42 12.69 -16.77
N MET A 103 16.77 12.06 -17.89
CA MET A 103 17.68 10.91 -17.91
C MET A 103 19.12 11.22 -17.50
N ASP A 104 19.54 12.49 -17.58
CA ASP A 104 20.89 12.92 -17.20
C ASP A 104 21.03 13.13 -15.69
N ARG A 105 19.91 13.33 -14.99
CA ARG A 105 19.89 13.52 -13.53
C ARG A 105 19.77 12.19 -12.81
N LYS A 106 20.61 12.00 -11.79
CA LYS A 106 20.59 10.80 -10.94
C LYS A 106 19.76 11.00 -9.68
N GLU A 107 19.56 12.22 -9.23
CA GLU A 107 18.80 12.50 -8.02
C GLU A 107 17.30 12.40 -8.29
N ILE A 108 16.57 11.70 -7.42
CA ILE A 108 15.12 11.55 -7.52
C ILE A 108 14.45 12.77 -6.89
N LYS A 109 13.61 13.45 -7.67
CA LYS A 109 12.84 14.62 -7.24
C LYS A 109 11.55 14.24 -6.54
N TYR A 110 10.82 13.25 -7.08
CA TYR A 110 9.57 12.78 -6.49
C TYR A 110 9.25 11.35 -6.92
N CYS A 111 8.55 10.64 -6.04
CA CYS A 111 8.02 9.30 -6.27
C CYS A 111 6.62 9.40 -6.86
N ILE A 112 6.43 8.80 -8.03
CA ILE A 112 5.12 8.71 -8.71
C ILE A 112 4.36 7.48 -8.21
N TRP A 113 5.07 6.36 -8.06
CA TRP A 113 4.49 5.11 -7.58
C TRP A 113 5.48 4.34 -6.70
N PRO A 114 5.05 3.86 -5.52
CA PRO A 114 5.93 3.13 -4.62
C PRO A 114 6.36 1.78 -5.19
N GLY A 115 7.51 1.30 -4.74
CA GLY A 115 7.92 -0.09 -4.95
C GLY A 115 7.17 -1.02 -4.02
N LEU A 116 7.14 -2.31 -4.35
CA LEU A 116 6.59 -3.34 -3.48
C LEU A 116 7.72 -4.28 -3.03
N ILE A 117 7.92 -4.41 -1.73
CA ILE A 117 8.98 -5.23 -1.14
C ILE A 117 8.37 -6.34 -0.31
N ASN A 118 8.90 -7.55 -0.42
CA ASN A 118 8.65 -8.62 0.54
C ASN A 118 9.45 -8.36 1.82
N ILE A 119 8.77 -8.37 2.97
CA ILE A 119 9.35 -8.02 4.26
C ILE A 119 10.33 -9.10 4.74
N HIS A 120 10.14 -10.37 4.35
CA HIS A 120 10.93 -11.49 4.87
C HIS A 120 12.35 -11.55 4.30
N ASP A 121 12.51 -11.24 3.01
CA ASP A 121 13.78 -11.34 2.29
C ASP A 121 14.27 -9.98 1.76
N ASN A 122 13.49 -8.92 1.99
CA ASN A 122 13.73 -7.57 1.48
C ASN A 122 13.84 -7.50 -0.06
N GLN A 123 13.23 -8.45 -0.76
CA GLN A 123 13.24 -8.49 -2.22
C GLN A 123 12.17 -7.55 -2.80
N HIS A 124 12.59 -6.71 -3.75
CA HIS A 124 11.65 -5.90 -4.54
C HIS A 124 10.88 -6.80 -5.51
N ILE A 125 9.59 -6.95 -5.26
CA ILE A 125 8.63 -7.61 -6.15
C ILE A 125 8.34 -6.70 -7.34
N THR A 126 8.14 -5.41 -7.06
CA THR A 126 7.87 -4.39 -8.09
C THR A 126 8.77 -3.20 -7.87
N LYS A 127 9.35 -2.67 -8.95
CA LYS A 127 10.16 -1.46 -8.91
C LYS A 127 9.29 -0.22 -8.75
N ALA A 128 9.81 0.75 -8.03
CA ALA A 128 9.15 2.03 -7.80
C ALA A 128 9.29 2.94 -9.03
N ILE A 129 8.29 3.77 -9.34
CA ILE A 129 8.32 4.68 -10.49
C ILE A 129 8.70 6.08 -10.01
N MET A 130 9.77 6.63 -10.58
CA MET A 130 10.44 7.84 -10.12
C MET A 130 10.57 8.88 -11.22
N CYS A 131 10.59 10.15 -10.80
CA CYS A 131 11.02 11.26 -11.64
C CYS A 131 12.30 11.89 -11.06
N THR A 132 13.28 12.10 -11.94
CA THR A 132 14.63 12.62 -11.66
C THR A 132 14.85 13.95 -12.37
#